data_AF-A0A6A4F9P5-F1
#
_entry.id   AF-A0A6A4F9P5-F1
#
_cell.length_a   1.000
_cell.length_b   1.000
_cell.length_c   1.000
_cell.angle_alpha   90.00
_cell.angle_beta   90.00
_cell.angle_gamma   90.00
#
_symmetry.space_group_name_H-M   'P 1'
#
loop_
_entity.id
_entity.type
_entity.pdbx_description
1 polymer ?
#
loop_
_entity_poly.entity_id
_entity_poly.type
_entity_poly.pdbx_seq_one_letter_code
_entity_poly.pdbx_strand_id
1 'polypeptide(L)'
;MLASSSPLQATPNPRTPSASTSPVPGTWRIRTPRTPEGEIPVWFADAHESDGYDSEALELIEGLHPAPPAPSMDHTVIPTSAVALQPPPPSEEWVPEDWPAEVALLKEQWNPRKWQFPRVSIGSRGGAGCGCEERCSATTCLNARESRFCCDRNCAFGGMCGNALSESPSLAIARSSRTGMRGLVATASILAGEVLGQYLGHLQLFGPPGRNGTVNDGYRMHLKTRTSGNKHMGIDAMEYGSKLRLMNHACDPTARFYEVQTGSVLTVVAVSVRDIACGEEVTVSYGNRLWFVCRCGWTGCQHRDIQHLPDVPHSVARC
;
A
#
# COMPACT_ATOMS: atom_id res chain seq x y z
N MET A 1 -17.26 -11.22 -77.56
CA MET A 1 -18.30 -10.33 -78.12
C MET A 1 -19.39 -10.17 -77.07
N LEU A 2 -19.47 -8.97 -76.48
CA LEU A 2 -20.64 -8.07 -76.50
C LEU A 2 -21.79 -8.58 -75.60
N ALA A 3 -21.94 -8.07 -74.38
CA ALA A 3 -22.59 -6.79 -73.98
C ALA A 3 -24.12 -6.97 -73.96
N SER A 4 -24.84 -6.79 -72.86
CA SER A 4 -25.30 -5.53 -72.22
C SER A 4 -26.51 -5.94 -71.33
N SER A 5 -27.03 -5.27 -70.31
CA SER A 5 -26.98 -3.89 -69.82
C SER A 5 -27.80 -3.83 -68.49
N SER A 6 -27.36 -3.00 -67.54
CA SER A 6 -28.10 -2.54 -66.35
C SER A 6 -29.32 -1.66 -66.71
N PRO A 7 -30.16 -1.20 -65.74
CA PRO A 7 -29.85 0.05 -65.01
C PRO A 7 -30.30 0.12 -63.52
N LEU A 8 -29.55 0.86 -62.67
CA LEU A 8 -29.90 2.11 -61.92
C LEU A 8 -31.02 1.98 -60.86
N GLN A 9 -31.07 2.65 -59.72
CA GLN A 9 -30.26 3.56 -58.88
C GLN A 9 -31.17 3.86 -57.68
N ALA A 10 -30.62 4.10 -56.49
CA ALA A 10 -31.04 5.22 -55.62
C ALA A 10 -30.28 5.21 -54.28
N THR A 11 -29.30 6.09 -54.17
CA THR A 11 -29.07 6.93 -52.97
C THR A 11 -29.09 8.38 -53.48
N PRO A 12 -29.58 9.38 -52.72
CA PRO A 12 -28.66 10.13 -51.85
C PRO A 12 -29.27 10.77 -50.57
N ASN A 13 -28.46 10.88 -49.49
CA ASN A 13 -28.11 12.04 -48.62
C ASN A 13 -29.11 13.21 -48.34
N PRO A 14 -28.81 14.22 -47.50
CA PRO A 14 -28.06 14.35 -46.22
C PRO A 14 -28.81 15.27 -45.20
N ARG A 15 -28.28 15.48 -43.97
CA ARG A 15 -28.19 16.80 -43.27
C ARG A 15 -27.77 16.72 -41.79
N THR A 16 -26.62 17.31 -41.48
CA THR A 16 -26.26 18.08 -40.25
C THR A 16 -26.62 19.58 -40.48
N PRO A 17 -26.46 20.56 -39.54
CA PRO A 17 -26.11 20.58 -38.11
C PRO A 17 -27.06 21.45 -37.22
N SER A 18 -26.91 21.46 -35.89
CA SER A 18 -27.23 22.63 -35.05
C SER A 18 -26.42 22.67 -33.75
N ALA A 19 -26.02 23.87 -33.35
CA ALA A 19 -25.17 24.21 -32.20
C ALA A 19 -25.90 25.18 -31.24
N SER A 20 -25.28 25.43 -30.08
CA SER A 20 -25.63 26.37 -28.98
C SER A 20 -26.57 25.77 -27.91
N THR A 21 -26.37 25.89 -26.59
CA THR A 21 -25.58 26.81 -25.74
C THR A 21 -25.39 26.19 -24.33
N SER A 22 -24.27 26.45 -23.64
CA SER A 22 -24.05 26.16 -22.19
C SER A 22 -24.68 27.25 -21.28
N PRO A 23 -24.83 27.10 -19.93
CA PRO A 23 -23.73 26.99 -18.95
C PRO A 23 -23.91 26.00 -17.77
N VAL A 24 -22.78 25.70 -17.09
CA VAL A 24 -22.56 24.87 -15.88
C VAL A 24 -22.97 25.64 -14.60
N PRO A 25 -23.21 25.02 -13.40
CA PRO A 25 -22.10 24.69 -12.47
C PRO A 25 -22.34 23.43 -11.59
N GLY A 26 -21.25 22.76 -11.20
CA GLY A 26 -21.29 21.62 -10.26
C GLY A 26 -19.94 20.92 -10.14
N THR A 27 -18.92 21.65 -9.70
CA THR A 27 -17.56 21.20 -9.47
C THR A 27 -17.46 20.33 -8.24
N TRP A 28 -17.08 19.06 -8.40
CA TRP A 28 -16.16 18.38 -7.47
C TRP A 28 -15.23 17.48 -8.28
N ARG A 29 -14.30 18.10 -9.00
CA ARG A 29 -13.10 17.38 -9.43
C ARG A 29 -12.18 17.29 -8.23
N ILE A 30 -12.26 16.19 -7.47
CA ILE A 30 -11.10 15.76 -6.68
C ILE A 30 -10.14 15.13 -7.68
N ARG A 31 -9.26 15.95 -8.26
CA ARG A 31 -8.04 15.44 -8.89
C ARG A 31 -7.10 15.08 -7.75
N THR A 32 -7.16 13.84 -7.30
CA THR A 32 -6.01 13.24 -6.62
C THR A 32 -4.85 13.23 -7.61
N PRO A 33 -3.63 13.64 -7.22
CA PRO A 33 -2.45 13.41 -8.03
C PRO A 33 -2.32 11.89 -8.24
N ARG A 34 -2.49 11.46 -9.48
CA ARG A 34 -2.15 10.09 -9.90
C ARG A 34 -0.62 10.00 -9.84
N THR A 35 -0.11 8.97 -9.17
CA THR A 35 1.29 8.54 -9.25
C THR A 35 1.59 8.02 -10.65
N PRO A 36 2.40 8.68 -11.51
CA PRO A 36 2.65 8.16 -12.86
C PRO A 36 3.93 7.30 -12.95
N GLU A 37 3.79 6.20 -13.71
CA GLU A 37 4.75 5.20 -14.22
C GLU A 37 5.57 4.36 -13.21
N GLY A 38 5.29 3.05 -13.20
CA GLY A 38 5.72 2.07 -12.18
C GLY A 38 4.56 1.41 -11.42
N GLU A 39 3.32 1.87 -11.66
CA GLU A 39 2.14 1.47 -10.91
C GLU A 39 1.90 -0.04 -10.92
N ILE A 40 1.80 -0.60 -9.72
CA ILE A 40 1.13 -1.88 -9.52
C ILE A 40 -0.34 -1.72 -9.95
N PRO A 41 -0.85 -2.57 -10.86
CA PRO A 41 -2.17 -2.33 -11.43
C PRO A 41 -3.29 -2.46 -10.41
N VAL A 42 -4.37 -1.69 -10.60
CA VAL A 42 -5.53 -1.64 -9.68
C VAL A 42 -6.19 -3.01 -9.44
N TRP A 43 -6.05 -3.96 -10.36
CA TRP A 43 -6.56 -5.32 -10.16
C TRP A 43 -5.72 -6.16 -9.18
N PHE A 44 -4.49 -5.75 -8.86
CA PHE A 44 -3.70 -6.34 -7.79
C PHE A 44 -4.20 -5.71 -6.50
N ALA A 45 -5.25 -6.30 -5.92
CA ALA A 45 -5.94 -5.66 -4.82
C ALA A 45 -5.09 -5.71 -3.54
N ASP A 46 -4.85 -4.55 -2.92
CA ASP A 46 -4.11 -4.44 -1.66
C ASP A 46 -4.72 -5.33 -0.56
N ALA A 47 -4.00 -5.69 0.49
CA ALA A 47 -4.65 -6.22 1.69
C ALA A 47 -5.62 -5.16 2.26
N HIS A 48 -6.52 -5.54 3.18
CA HIS A 48 -7.27 -4.49 3.88
C HIS A 48 -6.27 -3.58 4.60
N GLU A 49 -6.51 -2.26 4.51
CA GLU A 49 -5.77 -1.28 5.30
C GLU A 49 -5.80 -1.73 6.77
N SER A 50 -4.69 -1.50 7.47
CA SER A 50 -4.65 -1.58 8.92
C SER A 50 -5.76 -0.67 9.45
N ASP A 51 -6.85 -1.23 9.98
CA ASP A 51 -7.96 -0.42 10.47
C ASP A 51 -7.42 0.55 11.54
N GLY A 52 -7.50 1.86 11.28
CA GLY A 52 -7.33 2.87 12.32
C GLY A 52 -8.47 2.81 13.35
N TYR A 53 -8.23 3.35 14.54
CA TYR A 53 -9.15 3.30 15.69
C TYR A 53 -10.55 3.88 15.39
N ASP A 54 -11.50 3.53 16.27
CA ASP A 54 -12.90 3.95 16.27
C ASP A 54 -13.10 5.42 16.73
N SER A 55 -14.36 5.86 16.78
CA SER A 55 -14.75 7.25 17.01
C SER A 55 -14.29 7.85 18.34
N GLU A 56 -13.98 7.04 19.35
CA GLU A 56 -13.56 7.52 20.68
C GLU A 56 -12.10 8.05 20.64
N ALA A 57 -11.23 7.41 19.85
CA ALA A 57 -9.89 7.92 19.57
C ALA A 57 -9.91 9.23 18.76
N LEU A 58 -10.95 9.45 17.94
CA LEU A 58 -11.16 10.71 17.22
C LEU A 58 -11.67 11.82 18.16
N GLU A 59 -12.55 11.51 19.12
CA GLU A 59 -13.02 12.49 20.12
C GLU A 59 -11.89 12.98 21.04
N LEU A 60 -10.93 12.11 21.37
CA LEU A 60 -9.71 12.49 22.11
C LEU A 60 -8.79 13.41 21.30
N ILE A 61 -8.79 13.31 19.97
CA ILE A 61 -8.04 14.21 19.08
C ILE A 61 -8.80 15.53 18.88
N GLU A 62 -10.13 15.48 18.79
CA GLU A 62 -11.01 16.65 18.66
C GLU A 62 -10.98 17.54 19.93
N GLY A 63 -10.76 16.94 21.11
CA GLY A 63 -10.56 17.67 22.38
C GLY A 63 -9.27 18.50 22.47
N LEU A 64 -8.35 18.37 21.51
CA LEU A 64 -7.06 19.07 21.50
C LEU A 64 -7.08 20.41 20.72
N HIS A 65 -8.23 20.90 20.27
CA HIS A 65 -8.32 22.22 19.64
C HIS A 65 -8.02 23.36 20.64
N PRO A 66 -6.99 24.20 20.39
CA PRO A 66 -6.96 25.54 20.99
C PRO A 66 -8.12 26.36 20.43
N ALA A 67 -8.73 27.18 21.28
CA ALA A 67 -9.83 28.08 20.92
C ALA A 67 -9.52 28.90 19.65
N PRO A 68 -10.53 29.20 18.81
CA PRO A 68 -10.32 29.95 17.59
C PRO A 68 -9.72 31.34 17.90
N PRO A 69 -8.79 31.84 17.08
CA PRO A 69 -8.22 33.17 17.28
C PRO A 69 -9.29 34.25 17.12
N ALA A 70 -9.24 35.27 17.97
CA ALA A 70 -10.06 36.47 17.89
C ALA A 70 -9.87 37.17 16.53
N PRO A 71 -10.89 37.87 15.99
CA PRO A 71 -10.80 38.49 14.67
C PRO A 71 -9.76 39.63 14.68
N SER A 72 -8.70 39.50 13.89
CA SER A 72 -7.69 40.54 13.73
C SER A 72 -8.09 41.54 12.65
N MET A 73 -7.96 42.82 12.99
CA MET A 73 -8.13 43.94 12.09
C MET A 73 -7.09 43.97 10.96
N ASP A 74 -7.55 44.55 9.86
CA ASP A 74 -6.90 44.82 8.59
C ASP A 74 -5.59 45.60 8.73
N HIS A 75 -4.48 45.14 8.14
CA HIS A 75 -3.32 45.96 7.82
C HIS A 75 -2.45 45.39 6.67
N THR A 76 -2.61 46.02 5.50
CA THR A 76 -1.57 46.61 4.62
C THR A 76 -0.35 45.78 4.21
N VAL A 77 -0.23 45.59 2.89
CA VAL A 77 0.85 44.93 2.13
C VAL A 77 2.19 45.68 2.22
N ILE A 78 3.29 44.95 2.45
CA ILE A 78 4.69 45.39 2.23
C ILE A 78 5.45 44.26 1.48
N PRO A 79 6.34 44.58 0.52
CA PRO A 79 6.74 43.64 -0.52
C PRO A 79 7.91 42.71 -0.17
N THR A 80 7.97 41.67 -1.01
CA THR A 80 8.85 40.51 -1.10
C THR A 80 10.35 40.79 -0.87
N SER A 81 10.95 40.02 0.04
CA SER A 81 12.40 39.80 0.10
C SER A 81 12.72 38.33 -0.19
N ALA A 82 13.76 38.11 -0.97
CA ALA A 82 14.17 36.81 -1.51
C ALA A 82 14.46 35.78 -0.41
N VAL A 83 13.80 34.63 -0.49
CA VAL A 83 14.05 33.48 0.38
C VAL A 83 15.34 32.81 -0.07
N ALA A 84 16.36 32.86 0.79
CA ALA A 84 17.56 32.05 0.63
C ALA A 84 17.19 30.57 0.67
N LEU A 85 17.61 29.81 -0.35
CA LEU A 85 17.53 28.35 -0.37
C LEU A 85 18.27 27.80 0.85
N GLN A 86 17.52 27.27 1.82
CA GLN A 86 18.11 26.48 2.90
C GLN A 86 18.79 25.24 2.27
N PRO A 87 19.99 24.86 2.75
CA PRO A 87 20.62 23.62 2.32
C PRO A 87 19.68 22.44 2.60
N PRO A 88 19.70 21.38 1.77
CA PRO A 88 18.88 20.21 2.00
C PRO A 88 19.15 19.66 3.41
N PRO A 89 18.12 19.19 4.12
CA PRO A 89 18.32 18.58 5.43
C PRO A 89 19.35 17.44 5.30
N PRO A 90 20.20 17.21 6.31
CA PRO A 90 21.15 16.11 6.29
C PRO A 90 20.41 14.80 6.00
N SER A 91 20.99 13.98 5.11
CA SER A 91 20.49 12.66 4.78
C SER A 91 20.26 11.88 6.08
N GLU A 92 19.11 11.24 6.20
CA GLU A 92 18.79 10.40 7.35
C GLU A 92 19.80 9.27 7.48
N GLU A 93 20.48 9.19 8.62
CA GLU A 93 21.45 8.14 8.90
C GLU A 93 20.75 7.00 9.65
N TRP A 94 20.81 5.82 9.06
CA TRP A 94 20.21 4.61 9.58
C TRP A 94 21.28 3.73 10.24
N VAL A 95 21.13 3.48 11.53
CA VAL A 95 22.04 2.62 12.30
C VAL A 95 21.46 1.20 12.33
N PRO A 96 22.19 0.16 11.92
CA PRO A 96 21.69 -1.22 11.97
C PRO A 96 21.22 -1.61 13.38
N GLU A 97 20.13 -2.35 13.44
CA GLU A 97 19.55 -2.83 14.69
C GLU A 97 19.17 -4.31 14.59
N ASP A 98 19.30 -5.03 15.69
CA ASP A 98 18.88 -6.43 15.78
C ASP A 98 17.35 -6.58 15.86
N TRP A 99 16.89 -7.80 15.61
CA TRP A 99 15.49 -8.17 15.81
C TRP A 99 15.07 -8.00 17.28
N PRO A 100 13.89 -7.42 17.57
CA PRO A 100 13.39 -7.27 18.94
C PRO A 100 13.25 -8.63 19.66
N ALA A 101 13.89 -8.78 20.81
CA ALA A 101 13.96 -10.03 21.56
C ALA A 101 12.59 -10.50 22.09
N GLU A 102 11.67 -9.56 22.30
CA GLU A 102 10.32 -9.78 22.79
C GLU A 102 9.34 -10.30 21.73
N VAL A 103 9.73 -10.28 20.44
CA VAL A 103 8.89 -10.74 19.32
C VAL A 103 9.47 -12.03 18.76
N ALA A 104 8.65 -13.06 18.58
CA ALA A 104 9.06 -14.29 17.91
C ALA A 104 9.22 -14.06 16.40
N LEU A 105 10.43 -14.27 15.86
CA LEU A 105 10.67 -14.22 14.42
C LEU A 105 10.06 -15.43 13.71
N LEU A 106 9.15 -15.19 12.76
CA LEU A 106 8.48 -16.22 11.99
C LEU A 106 9.13 -16.47 10.63
N LYS A 107 9.11 -17.73 10.19
CA LYS A 107 9.43 -18.15 8.81
C LYS A 107 8.18 -18.47 7.97
N GLU A 108 7.06 -18.71 8.64
CA GLU A 108 5.75 -19.00 8.04
C GLU A 108 4.64 -18.48 8.96
N GLN A 109 3.41 -18.42 8.44
CA GLN A 109 2.26 -17.96 9.22
C GLN A 109 2.01 -18.86 10.44
N TRP A 110 1.90 -18.25 11.62
CA TRP A 110 1.54 -18.99 12.81
C TRP A 110 0.03 -19.27 12.80
N ASN A 111 -0.33 -20.52 12.50
CA ASN A 111 -1.71 -20.98 12.35
C ASN A 111 -2.01 -22.19 13.27
N PRO A 112 -2.03 -22.00 14.61
CA PRO A 112 -2.17 -23.11 15.56
C PRO A 112 -3.53 -23.82 15.45
N ARG A 113 -4.57 -23.09 15.03
CA ARG A 113 -5.93 -23.61 14.83
C ARG A 113 -6.14 -24.26 13.46
N LYS A 114 -5.11 -24.32 12.61
CA LYS A 114 -5.14 -24.95 11.28
C LYS A 114 -6.28 -24.45 10.41
N TRP A 115 -6.52 -23.13 10.43
CA TRP A 115 -7.50 -22.49 9.55
C TRP A 115 -7.16 -22.76 8.09
N GLN A 116 -8.19 -23.06 7.29
CA GLN A 116 -8.06 -23.38 5.87
C GLN A 116 -8.79 -22.36 5.03
N PHE A 117 -8.23 -22.07 3.86
CA PHE A 117 -8.83 -21.18 2.86
C PHE A 117 -9.25 -21.98 1.63
N PRO A 118 -10.30 -21.54 0.91
CA PRO A 118 -10.70 -22.18 -0.34
C PRO A 118 -9.51 -22.27 -1.30
N ARG A 119 -9.25 -23.47 -1.83
CA ARG A 119 -8.11 -23.68 -2.73
C ARG A 119 -8.34 -22.96 -4.06
N VAL A 120 -7.33 -22.23 -4.53
CA VAL A 120 -7.32 -21.60 -5.85
C VAL A 120 -6.40 -22.33 -6.83
N SER A 121 -6.49 -21.99 -8.11
CA SER A 121 -5.58 -22.50 -9.14
C SER A 121 -4.12 -22.15 -8.81
N ILE A 122 -3.19 -23.05 -9.17
CA ILE A 122 -1.75 -22.80 -9.12
C ILE A 122 -1.26 -22.10 -10.42
N GLY A 123 -2.09 -22.06 -11.48
CA GLY A 123 -1.78 -21.49 -12.81
C GLY A 123 -2.05 -22.46 -13.97
N SER A 124 -1.95 -22.01 -15.24
CA SER A 124 -2.41 -22.73 -16.45
C SER A 124 -1.48 -23.83 -17.02
N ARG A 125 -1.44 -25.02 -16.42
CA ARG A 125 -0.93 -26.34 -16.91
C ARG A 125 -0.70 -27.24 -15.68
N GLY A 126 -1.50 -27.07 -14.64
CA GLY A 126 -0.99 -27.20 -13.26
C GLY A 126 0.00 -26.08 -12.86
N GLY A 127 0.21 -25.08 -13.74
CA GLY A 127 1.11 -23.93 -13.66
C GLY A 127 1.59 -23.53 -15.07
N ALA A 128 1.02 -22.49 -15.71
CA ALA A 128 1.32 -22.04 -17.09
C ALA A 128 2.73 -21.50 -17.32
N GLY A 129 3.58 -21.64 -16.32
CA GLY A 129 4.57 -20.63 -16.05
C GLY A 129 3.92 -19.29 -15.71
N CYS A 130 4.79 -18.35 -15.39
CA CYS A 130 4.44 -16.97 -15.11
C CYS A 130 4.27 -16.13 -16.37
N GLY A 131 4.50 -16.69 -17.56
CA GLY A 131 4.50 -15.98 -18.83
C GLY A 131 5.65 -14.97 -19.00
N CYS A 132 6.64 -15.00 -18.10
CA CYS A 132 7.74 -14.05 -18.13
C CYS A 132 8.95 -14.61 -18.88
N GLU A 133 9.58 -13.77 -19.69
CA GLU A 133 10.90 -14.02 -20.31
C GLU A 133 12.04 -13.43 -19.47
N GLU A 134 11.74 -12.37 -18.70
CA GLU A 134 12.63 -11.71 -17.75
C GLU A 134 12.14 -11.90 -16.30
N ARG A 135 12.90 -11.36 -15.34
CA ARG A 135 12.57 -11.45 -13.91
C ARG A 135 11.12 -11.04 -13.64
N CYS A 136 10.35 -11.92 -12.99
CA CYS A 136 8.94 -11.64 -12.68
C CYS A 136 8.78 -10.38 -11.82
N SER A 137 7.87 -9.50 -12.21
CA SER A 137 7.40 -8.37 -11.39
C SER A 137 5.87 -8.38 -11.29
N ALA A 138 5.31 -7.57 -10.40
CA ALA A 138 3.88 -7.42 -10.21
C ALA A 138 3.14 -6.96 -11.47
N THR A 139 3.81 -6.27 -12.39
CA THR A 139 3.22 -5.73 -13.63
C THR A 139 3.32 -6.70 -14.81
N THR A 140 4.38 -7.49 -14.88
CA THR A 140 4.69 -8.36 -16.02
C THR A 140 4.24 -9.81 -15.82
N CYS A 141 4.21 -10.27 -14.57
CA CYS A 141 3.99 -11.67 -14.23
C CYS A 141 2.52 -12.07 -14.28
N LEU A 142 2.15 -13.03 -15.12
CA LEU A 142 0.77 -13.55 -15.18
C LEU A 142 0.28 -14.11 -13.83
N ASN A 143 1.18 -14.68 -13.01
CA ASN A 143 0.80 -15.12 -11.67
C ASN A 143 0.46 -13.92 -10.79
N ALA A 144 1.32 -12.89 -10.76
CA ALA A 144 1.03 -11.68 -10.01
C ALA A 144 -0.26 -11.02 -10.50
N ARG A 145 -0.50 -11.06 -11.83
CA ARG A 145 -1.74 -10.59 -12.47
C ARG A 145 -3.03 -11.16 -11.92
N GLU A 146 -2.93 -12.31 -11.29
CA GLU A 146 -4.05 -13.07 -10.76
C GLU A 146 -3.97 -13.21 -9.24
N SER A 147 -3.25 -12.29 -8.58
CA SER A 147 -2.98 -12.33 -7.13
C SER A 147 -2.36 -13.66 -6.68
N ARG A 148 -1.45 -14.23 -7.48
CA ARG A 148 -0.71 -15.46 -7.17
C ARG A 148 0.78 -15.16 -7.06
N PHE A 149 1.39 -15.71 -6.02
CA PHE A 149 2.85 -15.73 -5.92
C PHE A 149 3.43 -16.87 -6.77
N CYS A 150 4.66 -16.68 -7.20
CA CYS A 150 5.43 -17.67 -7.94
C CYS A 150 6.03 -18.73 -7.02
N CYS A 151 6.01 -19.97 -7.47
CA CYS A 151 6.68 -21.13 -6.88
C CYS A 151 7.34 -21.98 -7.98
N ASP A 152 8.03 -23.03 -7.55
CA ASP A 152 8.65 -24.06 -8.40
C ASP A 152 7.71 -24.62 -9.48
N ARG A 153 6.41 -24.73 -9.18
CA ARG A 153 5.42 -25.35 -10.06
C ARG A 153 4.78 -24.41 -11.08
N ASN A 154 4.90 -23.09 -10.92
CA ASN A 154 4.19 -22.13 -11.76
C ASN A 154 5.06 -20.99 -12.30
N CYS A 155 6.36 -21.03 -12.08
CA CYS A 155 7.29 -19.98 -12.48
C CYS A 155 8.30 -20.49 -13.50
N ALA A 156 8.58 -19.70 -14.54
CA ALA A 156 9.62 -20.02 -15.53
C ALA A 156 11.03 -20.11 -14.91
N PHE A 157 11.23 -19.46 -13.76
CA PHE A 157 12.49 -19.42 -13.01
C PHE A 157 12.46 -20.30 -11.75
N GLY A 158 11.60 -21.32 -11.70
CA GLY A 158 11.55 -22.29 -10.60
C GLY A 158 11.24 -21.68 -9.22
N GLY A 159 10.55 -20.54 -9.18
CA GLY A 159 10.21 -19.84 -7.93
C GLY A 159 11.34 -18.98 -7.38
N MET A 160 12.42 -18.76 -8.12
CA MET A 160 13.48 -17.80 -7.78
C MET A 160 13.32 -16.53 -8.64
N CYS A 161 12.30 -15.73 -8.34
CA CYS A 161 11.99 -14.51 -9.10
C CYS A 161 11.39 -13.41 -8.20
N GLY A 162 11.19 -12.21 -8.75
CA GLY A 162 10.64 -11.07 -8.01
C GLY A 162 9.17 -11.20 -7.59
N ASN A 163 8.46 -12.28 -7.93
CA ASN A 163 7.10 -12.56 -7.44
C ASN A 163 7.03 -13.80 -6.52
N ALA A 164 8.18 -14.29 -6.04
CA ALA A 164 8.23 -15.43 -5.12
C ALA A 164 8.12 -15.00 -3.65
N LEU A 165 7.75 -15.92 -2.76
CA LEU A 165 7.62 -15.65 -1.31
C LEU A 165 8.96 -15.59 -0.55
N SER A 166 10.05 -15.24 -1.23
CA SER A 166 11.36 -15.06 -0.60
C SER A 166 11.42 -13.68 0.04
N GLU A 167 11.90 -13.60 1.28
CA GLU A 167 12.30 -12.31 1.85
C GLU A 167 13.47 -11.75 1.02
N SER A 168 13.40 -10.46 0.70
CA SER A 168 14.46 -9.77 -0.02
C SER A 168 15.72 -9.70 0.86
N PRO A 169 16.89 -10.15 0.36
CA PRO A 169 18.15 -10.04 1.10
C PRO A 169 18.60 -8.58 1.26
N SER A 170 18.00 -7.66 0.49
CA SER A 170 18.28 -6.24 0.52
C SER A 170 17.54 -5.51 1.66
N LEU A 171 16.94 -6.21 2.62
CA LEU A 171 16.23 -5.59 3.75
C LEU A 171 16.99 -5.77 5.06
N ALA A 172 17.35 -4.64 5.68
CA ALA A 172 17.90 -4.59 7.03
C ALA A 172 16.96 -3.85 7.98
N ILE A 173 17.03 -4.23 9.25
CA ILE A 173 16.39 -3.48 10.34
C ILE A 173 17.37 -2.41 10.77
N ALA A 174 16.89 -1.18 10.90
CA ALA A 174 17.70 -0.07 11.34
C ALA A 174 16.90 0.92 12.17
N ARG A 175 17.61 1.78 12.89
CA ARG A 175 17.06 2.88 13.65
C ARG A 175 17.55 4.20 13.07
N SER A 176 16.62 5.12 12.84
CA SER A 176 16.96 6.49 12.47
C SER A 176 17.72 7.14 13.61
N SER A 177 18.92 7.64 13.34
CA SER A 177 19.71 8.40 14.32
C SER A 177 19.04 9.73 14.69
N ARG A 178 18.17 10.25 13.80
CA ARG A 178 17.48 11.54 13.95
C ARG A 178 16.20 11.43 14.75
N THR A 179 15.35 10.45 14.43
CA THR A 179 14.02 10.32 15.04
C THR A 179 13.97 9.24 16.12
N GLY A 180 15.00 8.38 16.19
CA GLY A 180 14.99 7.18 17.03
C GLY A 180 14.00 6.12 16.53
N MET A 181 13.31 6.33 15.41
CA MET A 181 12.33 5.40 14.88
C MET A 181 13.02 4.17 14.29
N ARG A 182 12.54 2.98 14.66
CA ARG A 182 12.97 1.72 14.04
C ARG A 182 12.21 1.52 12.74
N GLY A 183 12.88 1.06 11.69
CA GLY A 183 12.30 0.83 10.38
C GLY A 183 12.99 -0.30 9.62
N LEU A 184 12.52 -0.56 8.40
CA LEU A 184 13.25 -1.34 7.41
C LEU A 184 13.93 -0.43 6.40
N VAL A 185 15.16 -0.76 6.03
CA VAL A 185 15.96 0.02 5.07
C VAL A 185 16.50 -0.91 3.98
N ALA A 186 16.51 -0.40 2.76
CA ALA A 186 17.10 -1.09 1.63
C ALA A 186 18.63 -1.04 1.70
N THR A 187 19.31 -2.19 1.74
CA THR A 187 20.80 -2.28 1.73
C THR A 187 21.38 -2.37 0.32
N ALA A 188 20.53 -2.49 -0.69
CA ALA A 188 20.83 -2.39 -2.11
C ALA A 188 19.58 -1.88 -2.84
N SER A 189 19.74 -1.39 -4.07
CA SER A 189 18.59 -0.96 -4.87
C SER A 189 17.60 -2.12 -5.11
N ILE A 190 16.31 -1.84 -4.98
CA ILE A 190 15.22 -2.79 -5.21
C ILE A 190 14.35 -2.24 -6.35
N LEU A 191 14.05 -3.07 -7.34
CA LEU A 191 13.25 -2.65 -8.49
C LEU A 191 11.76 -2.59 -8.15
N ALA A 192 11.00 -1.78 -8.88
CA ALA A 192 9.55 -1.74 -8.81
C ALA A 192 8.91 -3.10 -9.13
N GLY A 193 7.84 -3.43 -8.42
CA GLY A 193 7.05 -4.63 -8.62
C GLY A 193 7.66 -5.91 -8.04
N GLU A 194 8.66 -5.81 -7.16
CA GLU A 194 9.26 -6.96 -6.48
C GLU A 194 8.59 -7.23 -5.13
N VAL A 195 8.31 -8.51 -4.86
CA VAL A 195 7.95 -9.00 -3.53
C VAL A 195 9.14 -8.83 -2.59
N LEU A 196 8.93 -8.06 -1.54
CA LEU A 196 9.92 -7.76 -0.51
C LEU A 196 9.96 -8.84 0.57
N GLY A 197 8.84 -9.53 0.77
CA GLY A 197 8.66 -10.57 1.77
C GLY A 197 7.20 -10.78 2.10
N GLN A 198 6.94 -11.64 3.09
CA GLN A 198 5.60 -11.89 3.62
C GLN A 198 5.38 -11.09 4.89
N TYR A 199 4.17 -10.57 5.09
CA TYR A 199 3.73 -10.02 6.37
C TYR A 199 3.25 -11.15 7.26
N LEU A 200 4.15 -11.65 8.10
CA LEU A 200 3.87 -12.80 8.95
C LEU A 200 3.37 -12.41 10.34
N GLY A 201 2.52 -13.26 10.92
CA GLY A 201 2.02 -13.14 12.29
C GLY A 201 1.11 -14.30 12.70
N HIS A 202 0.34 -14.09 13.76
CA HIS A 202 -0.69 -15.01 14.23
C HIS A 202 -1.95 -14.88 13.36
N LEU A 203 -2.36 -15.96 12.72
CA LEU A 203 -3.63 -16.02 12.00
C LEU A 203 -4.81 -16.20 12.98
N GLN A 204 -5.61 -15.14 13.13
CA GLN A 204 -6.67 -15.04 14.13
C GLN A 204 -8.04 -14.69 13.54
N LEU A 205 -9.09 -15.01 14.27
CA LEU A 205 -10.46 -14.63 13.94
C LEU A 205 -10.67 -13.17 14.34
N PHE A 206 -10.81 -12.27 13.37
CA PHE A 206 -11.08 -10.85 13.63
C PHE A 206 -12.57 -10.52 13.54
N GLY A 207 -13.36 -11.34 12.85
CA GLY A 207 -14.75 -10.99 12.52
C GLY A 207 -14.83 -10.06 11.30
N PRO A 208 -16.04 -9.71 10.86
CA PRO A 208 -16.23 -8.87 9.67
C PRO A 208 -15.49 -7.54 9.81
N PRO A 209 -14.90 -6.99 8.72
CA PRO A 209 -14.39 -5.63 8.73
C PRO A 209 -15.50 -4.66 9.15
N GLY A 210 -15.27 -3.90 10.23
CA GLY A 210 -16.29 -3.04 10.81
C GLY A 210 -15.79 -2.32 12.07
N ARG A 211 -16.45 -1.20 12.41
CA ARG A 211 -16.08 -0.31 13.52
C ARG A 211 -16.04 -0.96 14.91
N ASN A 212 -16.58 -2.17 15.06
CA ASN A 212 -16.67 -2.89 16.33
C ASN A 212 -15.65 -4.04 16.44
N GLY A 213 -14.67 -4.09 15.54
CA GLY A 213 -13.53 -5.00 15.64
C GLY A 213 -12.64 -4.64 16.84
N THR A 214 -11.85 -5.59 17.32
CA THR A 214 -10.87 -5.32 18.37
C THR A 214 -9.88 -4.25 17.90
N VAL A 215 -9.66 -3.27 18.75
CA VAL A 215 -8.72 -2.16 18.57
C VAL A 215 -7.38 -2.62 17.97
N ASN A 216 -6.89 -1.91 16.95
CA ASN A 216 -5.65 -2.24 16.28
C ASN A 216 -4.48 -1.45 16.87
N ASP A 217 -3.66 -2.13 17.65
CA ASP A 217 -2.44 -1.56 18.24
C ASP A 217 -1.26 -1.43 17.24
N GLY A 218 -1.55 -1.42 15.94
CA GLY A 218 -0.63 -1.11 14.85
C GLY A 218 0.00 -2.29 14.10
N TYR A 219 -0.38 -3.52 14.42
CA TYR A 219 0.19 -4.73 13.80
C TYR A 219 -0.85 -5.69 13.22
N ARG A 220 -2.12 -5.28 13.17
CA ARG A 220 -3.21 -6.11 12.67
C ARG A 220 -3.53 -5.80 11.22
N MET A 221 -3.77 -6.86 10.45
CA MET A 221 -4.15 -6.75 9.04
C MET A 221 -5.28 -7.73 8.71
N HIS A 222 -6.40 -7.21 8.24
CA HIS A 222 -7.54 -8.03 7.83
C HIS A 222 -7.28 -8.75 6.51
N LEU A 223 -7.68 -10.02 6.44
CA LEU A 223 -7.71 -10.77 5.19
C LEU A 223 -9.03 -10.52 4.46
N LYS A 224 -8.95 -10.30 3.15
CA LYS A 224 -10.08 -10.20 2.23
C LYS A 224 -10.73 -11.57 2.03
N THR A 225 -9.92 -12.60 1.86
CA THR A 225 -10.39 -13.96 1.64
C THR A 225 -10.86 -14.59 2.95
N ARG A 226 -12.11 -15.08 2.94
CA ARG A 226 -12.67 -15.83 4.06
C ARG A 226 -12.16 -17.25 4.08
N THR A 227 -12.14 -17.86 5.27
CA THR A 227 -11.83 -19.29 5.40
C THR A 227 -12.87 -20.15 4.69
N SER A 228 -12.55 -21.44 4.48
CA SER A 228 -13.52 -22.43 3.97
C SER A 228 -14.76 -22.56 4.84
N GLY A 229 -14.67 -22.20 6.13
CA GLY A 229 -15.79 -22.10 7.07
C GLY A 229 -16.48 -20.72 7.08
N ASN A 230 -16.25 -19.89 6.07
CA ASN A 230 -16.81 -18.53 5.92
C ASN A 230 -16.51 -17.61 7.11
N LYS A 231 -15.32 -17.73 7.71
CA LYS A 231 -14.87 -16.85 8.81
C LYS A 231 -13.97 -15.73 8.27
N HIS A 232 -14.10 -14.56 8.89
CA HIS A 232 -13.24 -13.41 8.62
C HIS A 232 -12.02 -13.45 9.54
N MET A 233 -10.85 -13.45 8.93
CA MET A 233 -9.58 -13.65 9.59
C MET A 233 -8.71 -12.42 9.43
N GLY A 234 -7.67 -12.34 10.24
CA GLY A 234 -6.58 -11.40 10.05
C GLY A 234 -5.28 -11.92 10.61
N ILE A 235 -4.21 -11.17 10.35
CA ILE A 235 -2.85 -11.44 10.81
C ILE A 235 -2.55 -10.44 11.91
N ASP A 236 -2.22 -10.93 13.10
CA ASP A 236 -1.71 -10.11 14.21
C ASP A 236 -0.20 -10.34 14.34
N ALA A 237 0.60 -9.32 14.03
CA ALA A 237 2.06 -9.40 14.07
C ALA A 237 2.67 -8.84 15.37
N MET A 238 1.87 -8.62 16.42
CA MET A 238 2.35 -8.01 17.67
C MET A 238 3.45 -8.84 18.34
N GLU A 239 3.15 -10.09 18.70
CA GLU A 239 4.04 -10.99 19.45
C GLU A 239 4.86 -11.93 18.55
N TYR A 240 4.38 -12.17 17.32
CA TYR A 240 5.00 -13.08 16.35
C TYR A 240 5.03 -12.37 15.01
N GLY A 241 6.15 -12.32 14.32
CA GLY A 241 6.13 -11.72 12.99
C GLY A 241 7.41 -11.83 12.18
N SER A 242 7.34 -11.29 10.97
CA SER A 242 8.46 -11.11 10.03
C SER A 242 9.03 -9.70 10.10
N LYS A 243 10.17 -9.43 9.44
CA LYS A 243 10.71 -8.07 9.23
C LYS A 243 9.65 -7.05 8.80
N LEU A 244 8.71 -7.45 7.94
CA LEU A 244 7.69 -6.56 7.37
C LEU A 244 6.77 -5.88 8.40
N ARG A 245 6.72 -6.37 9.65
CA ARG A 245 6.02 -5.68 10.76
C ARG A 245 6.65 -4.34 11.14
N LEU A 246 7.87 -4.06 10.68
CA LEU A 246 8.67 -2.87 11.00
C LEU A 246 8.64 -1.81 9.89
N MET A 247 7.88 -2.01 8.81
CA MET A 247 7.74 -0.98 7.78
C MET A 247 6.85 0.14 8.29
N ASN A 248 7.38 1.36 8.36
CA ASN A 248 6.62 2.51 8.83
C ASN A 248 5.67 3.07 7.78
N HIS A 249 4.80 3.97 8.23
CA HIS A 249 3.87 4.68 7.36
C HIS A 249 4.54 5.79 6.55
N ALA A 250 4.26 5.83 5.26
CA ALA A 250 4.40 7.03 4.45
C ALA A 250 3.15 7.29 3.57
N CYS A 251 2.83 8.56 3.35
CA CYS A 251 1.75 8.96 2.44
C CYS A 251 2.11 8.75 0.96
N ASP A 252 3.41 8.69 0.64
CA ASP A 252 3.96 8.30 -0.66
C ASP A 252 4.90 7.09 -0.46
N PRO A 253 4.32 5.90 -0.24
CA PRO A 253 5.07 4.74 0.23
C PRO A 253 5.90 4.10 -0.87
N THR A 254 6.99 3.43 -0.48
CA THR A 254 7.82 2.63 -1.40
C THR A 254 7.17 1.30 -1.78
N ALA A 255 6.30 0.77 -0.91
CA ALA A 255 5.69 -0.54 -1.06
C ALA A 255 4.21 -0.54 -0.63
N ARG A 256 3.49 -1.57 -1.03
CA ARG A 256 2.10 -1.83 -0.61
C ARG A 256 1.91 -3.29 -0.27
N PHE A 257 0.95 -3.57 0.61
CA PHE A 257 0.59 -4.93 1.00
C PHE A 257 -0.46 -5.50 0.05
N TYR A 258 -0.30 -6.76 -0.34
CA TYR A 258 -1.19 -7.46 -1.24
C TYR A 258 -1.52 -8.85 -0.70
N GLU A 259 -2.82 -9.15 -0.64
CA GLU A 259 -3.25 -10.52 -0.38
C GLU A 259 -3.03 -11.37 -1.64
N VAL A 260 -2.24 -12.44 -1.50
CA VAL A 260 -1.90 -13.34 -2.60
C VAL A 260 -2.18 -14.79 -2.20
N GLN A 261 -2.58 -15.59 -3.19
CA GLN A 261 -2.90 -17.00 -2.97
C GLN A 261 -2.43 -17.89 -4.11
N THR A 262 -1.68 -18.93 -3.78
CA THR A 262 -1.32 -20.01 -4.72
C THR A 262 -1.68 -21.35 -4.09
N GLY A 263 -2.63 -22.05 -4.71
CA GLY A 263 -3.15 -23.31 -4.16
C GLY A 263 -3.88 -23.08 -2.82
N SER A 264 -3.42 -23.73 -1.77
CA SER A 264 -3.98 -23.62 -0.41
C SER A 264 -3.26 -22.60 0.47
N VAL A 265 -2.19 -21.98 -0.03
CA VAL A 265 -1.39 -21.01 0.72
C VAL A 265 -1.90 -19.62 0.40
N LEU A 266 -2.57 -19.01 1.36
CA LEU A 266 -2.98 -17.60 1.37
C LEU A 266 -2.03 -16.84 2.30
N THR A 267 -1.52 -15.70 1.86
CA THR A 267 -0.65 -14.85 2.68
C THR A 267 -0.77 -13.39 2.22
N VAL A 268 -0.14 -12.49 2.97
CA VAL A 268 0.04 -11.10 2.54
C VAL A 268 1.52 -10.87 2.25
N VAL A 269 1.82 -10.24 1.12
CA VAL A 269 3.18 -9.83 0.73
C VAL A 269 3.27 -8.31 0.66
N ALA A 270 4.45 -7.76 0.93
CA ALA A 270 4.74 -6.39 0.51
C ALA A 270 5.39 -6.40 -0.87
N VAL A 271 4.94 -5.51 -1.75
CA VAL A 271 5.49 -5.36 -3.10
C VAL A 271 5.88 -3.90 -3.32
N SER A 272 7.10 -3.68 -3.84
CA SER A 272 7.57 -2.34 -4.20
C SER A 272 6.70 -1.73 -5.30
N VAL A 273 6.27 -0.48 -5.14
CA VAL A 273 5.44 0.24 -6.13
C VAL A 273 6.24 1.19 -7.01
N ARG A 274 7.52 1.35 -6.68
CA ARG A 274 8.54 2.09 -7.42
C ARG A 274 9.91 1.52 -7.08
N ASP A 275 10.93 1.94 -7.80
CA ASP A 275 12.31 1.64 -7.43
C ASP A 275 12.61 2.24 -6.04
N ILE A 276 13.33 1.47 -5.24
CA ILE A 276 13.77 1.83 -3.88
C ILE A 276 15.29 1.94 -3.92
N ALA A 277 15.81 3.10 -3.54
CA ALA A 277 17.25 3.34 -3.55
C ALA A 277 17.94 2.65 -2.36
N CYS A 278 19.22 2.31 -2.52
CA CYS A 278 20.05 1.89 -1.39
C CYS A 278 20.09 2.98 -0.30
N GLY A 279 19.85 2.60 0.95
CA GLY A 279 19.76 3.49 2.11
C GLY A 279 18.38 4.12 2.31
N GLU A 280 17.42 3.88 1.42
CA GLU A 280 16.05 4.39 1.56
C GLU A 280 15.23 3.53 2.54
N GLU A 281 14.40 4.18 3.35
CA GLU A 281 13.44 3.49 4.21
C GLU A 281 12.34 2.83 3.37
N VAL A 282 12.06 1.56 3.67
CA VAL A 282 10.95 0.83 3.09
C VAL A 282 9.68 1.08 3.91
N THR A 283 8.73 1.77 3.28
CA THR A 283 7.50 2.25 3.89
C THR A 283 6.26 1.71 3.17
N VAL A 284 5.14 1.73 3.88
CA VAL A 284 3.80 1.35 3.39
C VAL A 284 2.77 2.41 3.75
N SER A 285 1.58 2.35 3.15
CA SER A 285 0.45 3.14 3.65
C SER A 285 -0.29 2.37 4.74
N TYR A 286 -0.60 3.03 5.86
CA TYR A 286 -1.51 2.49 6.88
C TYR A 286 -2.96 2.95 6.64
N GLY A 287 -3.22 3.64 5.52
CA GLY A 287 -4.50 4.29 5.25
C GLY A 287 -4.58 5.70 5.83
N ASN A 288 -5.76 6.30 5.71
CA ASN A 288 -5.98 7.71 6.05
C ASN A 288 -6.38 7.94 7.51
N ARG A 289 -6.53 6.87 8.30
CA ARG A 289 -6.94 6.92 9.70
C ARG A 289 -5.79 6.45 10.57
N LEU A 290 -4.88 7.37 10.87
CA LEU A 290 -3.70 7.10 11.69
C LEU A 290 -3.98 7.43 13.16
N TRP A 291 -3.36 6.67 14.06
CA TRP A 291 -3.37 6.89 15.52
C TRP A 291 -2.15 7.69 16.01
N PHE A 292 -1.43 8.32 15.07
CA PHE A 292 -0.27 9.17 15.32
C PHE A 292 -0.21 10.28 14.27
N VAL A 293 0.51 11.35 14.58
CA VAL A 293 0.78 12.42 13.62
C VAL A 293 1.76 11.92 12.57
N CYS A 294 1.35 11.86 11.30
CA CYS A 294 2.23 11.39 10.23
C CYS A 294 3.42 12.34 10.02
N ARG A 295 4.65 11.82 10.13
CA ARG A 295 5.91 12.57 9.95
C ARG A 295 6.67 12.16 8.67
N CYS A 296 5.99 11.62 7.66
CA CYS A 296 6.63 11.02 6.49
C CYS A 296 7.48 11.99 5.61
N GLY A 297 7.49 13.29 5.89
CA GLY A 297 8.31 14.27 5.18
C GLY A 297 7.89 14.59 3.73
N TRP A 298 6.95 13.84 3.15
CA TRP A 298 6.51 14.05 1.77
C TRP A 298 5.74 15.37 1.60
N THR A 299 6.03 16.10 0.52
CA THR A 299 5.35 17.37 0.22
C THR A 299 3.87 17.21 -0.15
N GLY A 300 3.43 16.00 -0.46
CA GLY A 300 2.01 15.70 -0.66
C GLY A 300 1.33 15.08 0.56
N CYS A 301 1.98 15.07 1.74
CA CYS A 301 1.47 14.40 2.94
C CYS A 301 -0.01 14.72 3.17
N GLN A 302 -0.82 13.66 3.26
CA GLN A 302 -2.28 13.79 3.41
C GLN A 302 -2.68 14.34 4.78
N HIS A 303 -1.74 14.38 5.73
CA HIS A 303 -1.90 14.86 7.10
C HIS A 303 -1.04 16.10 7.40
N ARG A 304 -0.61 16.82 6.35
CA ARG A 304 0.28 17.98 6.46
C ARG A 304 -0.20 19.04 7.45
N ASP A 305 -1.50 19.28 7.46
CA ASP A 305 -2.18 20.28 8.28
C ASP A 305 -2.03 20.04 9.78
N ILE A 306 -1.89 18.79 10.21
CA ILE A 306 -1.73 18.43 11.62
C ILE A 306 -0.29 18.13 12.04
N GLN A 307 0.70 18.26 11.13
CA GLN A 307 2.11 17.99 11.45
C GLN A 307 2.72 18.96 12.49
N HIS A 308 2.06 20.05 12.84
CA HIS A 308 2.54 20.94 13.90
C HIS A 308 2.18 20.45 15.31
N LEU A 309 1.26 19.49 15.44
CA LEU A 309 0.80 18.96 16.73
C LEU A 309 1.85 18.05 17.38
N PRO A 310 1.90 17.96 18.72
CA PRO A 310 2.77 17.01 19.41
C PRO A 310 2.32 15.56 19.17
N ASP A 311 3.24 14.61 19.37
CA ASP A 311 2.92 13.20 19.31
C ASP A 311 1.99 12.81 20.47
N VAL A 312 1.00 11.95 20.19
CA VAL A 312 0.07 11.45 21.20
C VAL A 312 0.79 10.39 22.04
N PRO A 313 0.85 10.53 23.39
CA PRO A 313 1.49 9.52 24.23
C PRO A 313 0.82 8.16 24.10
N HIS A 314 1.60 7.08 23.97
CA HIS A 314 1.11 5.70 23.84
C HIS A 314 0.21 5.25 25.01
N SER A 315 0.24 5.95 26.14
CA SER A 315 -0.62 5.67 27.31
C SER A 315 -2.09 6.07 27.11
N VAL A 316 -2.40 6.92 26.14
CA VAL A 316 -3.77 7.40 25.86
C VAL A 316 -4.46 6.52 24.79
N ALA A 317 -3.71 5.70 24.06
CA ALA A 317 -4.22 4.79 23.02
C ALA A 317 -4.76 3.45 23.56
N ARG A 318 -4.94 3.33 24.90
CA ARG A 318 -5.40 2.12 25.59
C ARG A 318 -6.83 2.19 26.13
N CYS A 319 -7.59 3.23 25.79
CA CYS A 319 -9.01 3.33 26.12
C CYS A 319 -9.82 2.91 24.90
#